data_AF-A0A261S438-F1
#
_entry.id   AF-A0A261S438-F1
#
_cell.length_a   1.000
_cell.length_b   1.000
_cell.length_c   1.000
_cell.angle_alpha   90.00
_cell.angle_beta   90.00
_cell.angle_gamma   90.00
#
_symmetry.space_group_name_H-M   'P 1'
#
loop_
_entity.id
_entity.type
_entity.pdbx_description
1 polymer ?
#
loop_
_entity_poly.entity_id
_entity_poly.type
_entity_poly.pdbx_seq_one_letter_code
_entity_poly.pdbx_strand_id
1 'polypeptide(L)'
;MKICRWMDRLGRSGSAKGSEGFEGRGAPKRLAGIRRVVRAARGLAARSLLGAAALGMAGAASAAYPDRPITLVVGYAPGGAVDVVARILGRELGEALGQTVVVENKPGFGGNLGAQYVKRAEPDGYTLLMAPTTSYALIGKLMGAKAVGYDLTKDFRPVALVGELPIVLVASHTVQAKTLPDFLATLKKEPGKIAYGSSGNGTIEHVVAEMFRLQEKVDIMHVPYRGAAPAMTDLMSGQIQMMFATAPTALANIPTGRVHAIGVASAQRLPSLPDVPTLAEQGLPDFSAQSLYGVLAPAATPEAVVAKLNATLAKLMETPRVKEQFALQGVLPLRNTPAEAARQLQADVAKWNKVIDAAGITYTP
;
A
#
# COMPACT_ATOMS: atom_id res chain seq x y z
N MET A 1 -45.09 18.11 -21.89
CA MET A 1 -45.00 17.44 -23.21
C MET A 1 -45.25 15.95 -22.97
N LYS A 2 -46.47 15.48 -23.28
CA LYS A 2 -46.96 14.11 -23.09
C LYS A 2 -46.81 13.31 -24.40
N ILE A 3 -47.14 12.00 -24.32
CA ILE A 3 -47.69 11.09 -25.37
C ILE A 3 -46.65 10.05 -25.85
N CYS A 4 -46.85 8.72 -25.93
CA CYS A 4 -48.00 7.78 -25.98
C CYS A 4 -47.52 6.40 -25.42
N ARG A 5 -48.21 5.61 -24.60
CA ARG A 5 -49.53 4.92 -24.71
C ARG A 5 -49.50 3.71 -25.66
N TRP A 6 -49.60 2.47 -25.13
CA TRP A 6 -50.73 1.56 -25.38
C TRP A 6 -50.65 0.25 -24.58
N MET A 7 -51.74 -0.02 -23.87
CA MET A 7 -52.17 -1.26 -23.21
C MET A 7 -53.48 -1.70 -23.89
N ASP A 8 -53.99 -2.87 -23.45
CA ASP A 8 -55.36 -3.42 -23.60
C ASP A 8 -55.56 -4.39 -24.79
N ARG A 9 -56.17 -5.57 -24.66
CA ARG A 9 -57.21 -6.06 -23.71
C ARG A 9 -57.44 -7.58 -23.86
N LEU A 10 -57.87 -8.20 -22.74
CA LEU A 10 -58.93 -9.24 -22.55
C LEU A 10 -58.80 -10.56 -23.34
N GLY A 11 -58.87 -11.76 -22.78
CA GLY A 11 -59.61 -12.22 -21.60
C GLY A 11 -60.94 -12.87 -22.01
N ARG A 12 -61.00 -14.20 -22.12
CA ARG A 12 -62.14 -15.06 -21.69
C ARG A 12 -61.91 -16.56 -21.96
N SER A 13 -62.38 -17.31 -20.98
CA SER A 13 -62.56 -18.76 -20.83
C SER A 13 -63.46 -19.43 -21.87
N GLY A 14 -63.27 -20.72 -22.11
CA GLY A 14 -64.26 -21.60 -22.73
C GLY A 14 -63.84 -23.07 -22.69
N SER A 15 -64.69 -23.90 -22.12
CA SER A 15 -64.50 -25.32 -21.77
C SER A 15 -65.24 -26.24 -22.73
N ALA A 16 -64.80 -27.51 -22.77
CA ALA A 16 -65.57 -28.74 -22.98
C ALA A 16 -65.88 -29.26 -24.40
N LYS A 17 -65.34 -30.49 -24.60
CA LYS A 17 -66.01 -31.76 -24.96
C LYS A 17 -66.67 -31.97 -26.34
N GLY A 18 -66.36 -33.18 -26.84
CA GLY A 18 -67.19 -34.02 -27.71
C GLY A 18 -66.76 -33.98 -29.18
N SER A 19 -66.77 -35.06 -29.96
CA SER A 19 -66.92 -36.51 -29.79
C SER A 19 -66.92 -37.08 -31.23
N GLU A 20 -66.65 -38.38 -31.38
CA GLU A 20 -66.88 -39.21 -32.60
C GLU A 20 -65.90 -38.94 -33.76
N GLY A 21 -65.30 -39.92 -34.44
CA GLY A 21 -65.61 -41.34 -34.58
C GLY A 21 -65.63 -41.66 -36.07
N PHE A 22 -64.60 -42.30 -36.61
CA PHE A 22 -64.71 -43.03 -37.88
C PHE A 22 -63.68 -44.16 -37.98
N GLU A 23 -64.19 -45.38 -38.00
CA GLU A 23 -63.50 -46.63 -38.29
C GLU A 23 -63.12 -46.74 -39.77
N GLY A 24 -62.06 -47.51 -40.08
CA GLY A 24 -61.76 -47.81 -41.49
C GLY A 24 -60.51 -48.65 -41.78
N ARG A 25 -60.42 -49.85 -41.20
CA ARG A 25 -59.82 -51.10 -41.73
C ARG A 25 -58.56 -51.06 -42.64
N GLY A 26 -57.55 -51.85 -42.24
CA GLY A 26 -56.68 -52.56 -43.20
C GLY A 26 -55.31 -52.97 -42.66
N ALA A 27 -55.17 -54.19 -42.14
CA ALA A 27 -53.88 -54.87 -41.97
C ALA A 27 -53.80 -56.04 -42.99
N PRO A 28 -52.61 -56.43 -43.46
CA PRO A 28 -51.97 -57.59 -42.82
C PRO A 28 -50.42 -57.61 -42.78
N LYS A 29 -49.93 -58.11 -41.63
CA LYS A 29 -48.85 -59.09 -41.34
C LYS A 29 -47.68 -59.32 -42.33
N ARG A 30 -46.44 -59.25 -41.79
CA ARG A 30 -45.38 -60.30 -41.77
C ARG A 30 -44.13 -59.74 -41.04
N LEU A 31 -43.86 -60.11 -39.78
CA LEU A 31 -43.02 -61.23 -39.30
C LEU A 31 -41.57 -61.29 -39.84
N ALA A 32 -40.65 -61.36 -38.85
CA ALA A 32 -39.25 -61.83 -38.89
C ALA A 32 -38.15 -60.78 -39.20
N GLY A 33 -37.30 -60.51 -38.21
CA GLY A 33 -36.07 -59.73 -38.41
C GLY A 33 -35.33 -59.24 -37.16
N ILE A 34 -35.86 -59.44 -35.95
CA ILE A 34 -35.13 -59.14 -34.71
C ILE A 34 -34.42 -60.42 -34.26
N ARG A 35 -33.09 -60.51 -34.46
CA ARG A 35 -32.10 -61.29 -33.67
C ARG A 35 -30.82 -61.53 -34.47
N ARG A 36 -30.04 -60.50 -34.85
CA ARG A 36 -28.62 -60.71 -35.25
C ARG A 36 -27.67 -59.50 -35.23
N VAL A 37 -28.02 -58.37 -34.61
CA VAL A 37 -27.12 -57.18 -34.54
C VAL A 37 -26.56 -56.89 -33.14
N VAL A 38 -27.05 -57.54 -32.08
CA VAL A 38 -26.71 -57.15 -30.68
C VAL A 38 -25.40 -57.78 -30.13
N ARG A 39 -24.69 -58.64 -30.88
CA ARG A 39 -23.47 -59.30 -30.35
C ARG A 39 -22.13 -58.78 -30.90
N ALA A 40 -22.10 -57.96 -31.94
CA ALA A 40 -20.86 -57.37 -32.47
C ALA A 40 -20.57 -55.93 -32.00
N ALA A 41 -21.41 -55.36 -31.12
CA ALA A 41 -21.25 -53.99 -30.60
C ALA A 41 -20.75 -53.93 -29.14
N ARG A 42 -20.38 -55.08 -28.53
CA ARG A 42 -19.88 -55.14 -27.14
C ARG A 42 -18.35 -55.23 -27.01
N GLY A 43 -17.63 -55.46 -28.10
CA GLY A 43 -16.16 -55.56 -28.08
C GLY A 43 -15.41 -54.24 -28.33
N LEU A 44 -16.01 -53.29 -29.05
CA LEU A 44 -15.36 -52.00 -29.35
C LEU A 44 -15.72 -50.87 -28.37
N ALA A 45 -16.86 -50.95 -27.67
CA ALA A 45 -17.26 -49.92 -26.70
C ALA A 45 -16.44 -49.96 -25.40
N ALA A 46 -15.82 -51.10 -25.05
CA ALA A 46 -15.04 -51.24 -23.82
C ALA A 46 -13.59 -50.72 -23.94
N ARG A 47 -13.08 -50.50 -25.17
CA ARG A 47 -11.73 -49.94 -25.40
C ARG A 47 -11.69 -48.41 -25.53
N SER A 48 -12.83 -47.78 -25.82
CA SER A 48 -12.93 -46.31 -25.92
C SER A 48 -13.17 -45.61 -24.58
N LEU A 49 -13.60 -46.32 -23.55
CA LEU A 49 -13.81 -45.78 -22.20
C LEU A 49 -12.54 -45.78 -21.32
N LEU A 50 -11.48 -46.51 -21.70
CA LEU A 50 -10.19 -46.48 -21.02
C LEU A 50 -9.26 -45.34 -21.50
N GLY A 51 -9.51 -44.74 -22.66
CA GLY A 51 -8.76 -43.59 -23.17
C GLY A 51 -9.20 -42.24 -22.60
N ALA A 52 -10.46 -42.11 -22.17
CA ALA A 52 -11.01 -40.86 -21.66
C ALA A 52 -10.65 -40.57 -20.18
N ALA A 53 -10.21 -41.58 -19.42
CA ALA A 53 -9.80 -41.41 -18.03
C ALA A 53 -8.37 -40.84 -17.86
N ALA A 54 -7.56 -40.85 -18.93
CA ALA A 54 -6.16 -40.39 -18.87
C ALA A 54 -5.99 -38.87 -19.03
N LEU A 55 -7.02 -38.15 -19.51
CA LEU A 55 -6.95 -36.69 -19.70
C LEU A 55 -7.35 -35.87 -18.46
N GLY A 56 -7.85 -36.52 -17.41
CA GLY A 56 -8.24 -35.87 -16.14
C GLY A 56 -7.12 -35.73 -15.11
N MET A 57 -5.93 -36.29 -15.36
CA MET A 57 -4.76 -36.23 -14.46
C MET A 57 -3.64 -35.31 -14.96
N ALA A 58 -3.93 -34.43 -15.94
CA ALA A 58 -3.13 -33.22 -16.09
C ALA A 58 -3.38 -32.38 -14.84
N GLY A 59 -2.62 -32.66 -13.77
CA GLY A 59 -2.61 -31.84 -12.57
C GLY A 59 -2.50 -30.40 -13.03
N ALA A 60 -3.40 -29.54 -12.56
CA ALA A 60 -3.26 -28.12 -12.75
C ALA A 60 -1.83 -27.79 -12.32
N ALA A 61 -0.96 -27.52 -13.29
CA ALA A 61 0.36 -27.00 -13.01
C ALA A 61 0.04 -25.66 -12.35
N SER A 62 0.06 -25.64 -11.02
CA SER A 62 0.00 -24.41 -10.25
C SER A 62 1.13 -23.58 -10.82
N ALA A 63 0.77 -22.57 -11.63
CA ALA A 63 1.76 -21.74 -12.27
C ALA A 63 2.66 -21.21 -11.16
N ALA A 64 3.97 -21.42 -11.29
CA ALA A 64 4.89 -21.11 -10.23
C ALA A 64 4.88 -19.58 -10.02
N TYR A 65 4.21 -19.09 -8.97
CA TYR A 65 4.18 -17.67 -8.66
C TYR A 65 5.62 -17.14 -8.44
N PRO A 66 6.01 -15.98 -8.99
CA PRO A 66 5.28 -15.20 -9.99
C PRO A 66 5.55 -15.68 -11.43
N ASP A 67 4.50 -15.70 -12.25
CA ASP A 67 4.53 -16.04 -13.69
C ASP A 67 4.25 -14.85 -14.62
N ARG A 68 4.02 -13.67 -14.03
CA ARG A 68 3.77 -12.40 -14.72
C ARG A 68 4.31 -11.23 -13.87
N PRO A 69 4.37 -10.01 -14.43
CA PRO A 69 4.83 -8.84 -13.69
C PRO A 69 4.02 -8.56 -12.42
N ILE A 70 4.70 -8.08 -11.38
CA ILE A 70 4.11 -7.62 -10.12
C ILE A 70 4.03 -6.09 -10.15
N THR A 71 2.91 -5.51 -9.74
CA THR A 71 2.76 -4.07 -9.52
C THR A 71 3.01 -3.75 -8.05
N LEU A 72 4.00 -2.89 -7.78
CA LEU A 72 4.25 -2.29 -6.48
C LEU A 72 3.70 -0.86 -6.46
N VAL A 73 2.53 -0.68 -5.85
CA VAL A 73 1.83 0.59 -5.79
C VAL A 73 2.43 1.49 -4.72
N VAL A 74 2.64 2.76 -5.06
CA VAL A 74 3.12 3.81 -4.17
C VAL A 74 2.05 4.89 -4.05
N GLY A 75 1.57 5.16 -2.84
CA GLY A 75 0.52 6.17 -2.58
C GLY A 75 0.97 7.64 -2.68
N TYR A 76 2.18 7.91 -3.16
CA TYR A 76 2.81 9.23 -3.09
C TYR A 76 3.41 9.63 -4.44
N ALA A 77 3.60 10.94 -4.63
CA ALA A 77 4.22 11.47 -5.84
C ALA A 77 5.63 10.88 -6.07
N PRO A 78 6.06 10.72 -7.33
CA PRO A 78 7.41 10.28 -7.67
C PRO A 78 8.50 11.17 -7.04
N GLY A 79 9.66 10.57 -6.74
CA GLY A 79 10.81 11.27 -6.17
C GLY A 79 10.77 11.51 -4.66
N GLY A 80 9.69 11.16 -3.97
CA GLY A 80 9.65 11.12 -2.50
C GLY A 80 10.26 9.84 -1.92
N ALA A 81 10.50 9.80 -0.61
CA ALA A 81 11.11 8.64 0.07
C ALA A 81 10.42 7.29 -0.23
N VAL A 82 9.09 7.24 -0.25
CA VAL A 82 8.33 6.01 -0.56
C VAL A 82 8.62 5.50 -1.98
N ASP A 83 8.69 6.41 -2.95
CA ASP A 83 8.98 6.08 -4.34
C ASP A 83 10.42 5.58 -4.51
N VAL A 84 11.38 6.25 -3.86
CA VAL A 84 12.80 5.84 -3.89
C VAL A 84 12.99 4.45 -3.31
N VAL A 85 12.44 4.17 -2.13
CA VAL A 85 12.51 2.84 -1.50
C VAL A 85 11.80 1.80 -2.37
N ALA A 86 10.62 2.12 -2.92
CA ALA A 86 9.89 1.22 -3.82
C ALA A 86 10.69 0.87 -5.08
N ARG A 87 11.40 1.83 -5.68
CA ARG A 87 12.21 1.61 -6.90
C ARG A 87 13.45 0.78 -6.63
N ILE A 88 14.12 1.00 -5.50
CA ILE A 88 15.23 0.14 -5.05
C ILE A 88 14.71 -1.29 -4.91
N LEU A 89 13.67 -1.48 -4.08
CA LEU A 89 13.13 -2.82 -3.82
C LEU A 89 12.53 -3.48 -5.06
N GLY A 90 11.80 -2.74 -5.90
CA GLY A 90 11.18 -3.26 -7.12
C GLY A 90 12.22 -3.81 -8.08
N ARG A 91 13.34 -3.09 -8.28
CA ARG A 91 14.44 -3.58 -9.12
C ARG A 91 15.03 -4.87 -8.56
N GLU A 92 15.45 -4.88 -7.30
CA GLU A 92 16.11 -6.04 -6.70
C GLU A 92 15.16 -7.25 -6.56
N LEU A 93 13.90 -7.01 -6.22
CA LEU A 93 12.86 -8.03 -6.14
C LEU A 93 12.56 -8.64 -7.50
N GLY A 94 12.53 -7.82 -8.55
CA GLY A 94 12.31 -8.31 -9.90
C GLY A 94 13.47 -9.16 -10.41
N GLU A 95 14.72 -8.71 -10.20
CA GLU A 95 15.93 -9.48 -10.48
C GLU A 95 15.91 -10.84 -9.74
N ALA A 96 15.53 -10.86 -8.46
CA ALA A 96 15.52 -12.07 -7.64
C ALA A 96 14.36 -13.04 -7.95
N LEU A 97 13.20 -12.54 -8.38
CA LEU A 97 12.04 -13.36 -8.74
C LEU A 97 12.03 -13.81 -10.21
N GLY A 98 12.88 -13.23 -11.06
CA GLY A 98 12.86 -13.46 -12.50
C GLY A 98 11.62 -12.90 -13.20
N GLN A 99 11.00 -11.88 -12.61
CA GLN A 99 9.80 -11.20 -13.14
C GLN A 99 9.94 -9.70 -12.98
N THR A 100 9.32 -8.91 -13.86
CA THR A 100 9.32 -7.45 -13.72
C THR A 100 8.50 -7.04 -12.50
N VAL A 101 9.03 -6.13 -11.68
CA VAL A 101 8.25 -5.41 -10.66
C VAL A 101 8.09 -3.96 -11.11
N VAL A 102 6.86 -3.57 -11.45
CA VAL A 102 6.51 -2.22 -11.92
C VAL A 102 6.12 -1.37 -10.73
N VAL A 103 6.81 -0.24 -10.53
CA VAL A 103 6.42 0.76 -9.52
C VAL A 103 5.38 1.70 -10.12
N GLU A 104 4.18 1.74 -9.54
CA GLU A 104 3.07 2.58 -9.98
C GLU A 104 2.67 3.59 -8.90
N ASN A 105 2.84 4.89 -9.18
CA ASN A 105 2.44 5.94 -8.25
C ASN A 105 0.95 6.27 -8.39
N LYS A 106 0.20 6.18 -7.29
CA LYS A 106 -1.21 6.58 -7.16
C LYS A 106 -1.36 7.59 -6.01
N PRO A 107 -0.89 8.84 -6.20
CA PRO A 107 -0.86 9.84 -5.15
C PRO A 107 -2.25 10.33 -4.75
N GLY A 108 -2.39 10.69 -3.47
CA GLY A 108 -3.53 11.47 -2.98
C GLY A 108 -3.91 11.11 -1.56
N PHE A 109 -4.36 12.14 -0.82
CA PHE A 109 -4.91 12.02 0.53
C PHE A 109 -3.98 11.27 1.50
N GLY A 110 -2.70 11.68 1.58
CA GLY A 110 -1.70 11.02 2.43
C GLY A 110 -1.39 9.56 2.04
N GLY A 111 -1.63 9.20 0.77
CA GLY A 111 -1.45 7.85 0.24
C GLY A 111 -2.65 6.92 0.38
N ASN A 112 -3.76 7.41 0.95
CA ASN A 112 -4.97 6.62 1.12
C ASN A 112 -5.56 6.15 -0.21
N LEU A 113 -5.46 6.93 -1.29
CA LEU A 113 -5.95 6.48 -2.60
C LEU A 113 -5.18 5.25 -3.12
N GLY A 114 -3.86 5.23 -2.96
CA GLY A 114 -3.04 4.07 -3.30
C GLY A 114 -3.36 2.85 -2.43
N ALA A 115 -3.54 3.06 -1.12
CA ALA A 115 -3.94 1.98 -0.21
C ALA A 115 -5.32 1.41 -0.55
N GLN A 116 -6.33 2.26 -0.80
CA GLN A 116 -7.67 1.83 -1.22
C GLN A 116 -7.64 1.05 -2.54
N TYR A 117 -6.79 1.45 -3.48
CA TYR A 117 -6.61 0.73 -4.74
C TYR A 117 -6.08 -0.69 -4.48
N VAL A 118 -5.02 -0.85 -3.69
CA VAL A 118 -4.46 -2.18 -3.39
C VAL A 118 -5.43 -3.02 -2.57
N LYS A 119 -6.14 -2.44 -1.60
CA LYS A 119 -7.17 -3.16 -0.82
C LYS A 119 -8.21 -3.86 -1.72
N ARG A 120 -8.57 -3.25 -2.85
CA ARG A 120 -9.58 -3.78 -3.80
C ARG A 120 -8.98 -4.68 -4.88
N ALA A 121 -7.66 -4.84 -4.93
CA ALA A 121 -7.01 -5.68 -5.90
C ALA A 121 -7.27 -7.17 -5.60
N GLU A 122 -7.12 -8.01 -6.63
CA GLU A 122 -7.16 -9.45 -6.46
C GLU A 122 -6.09 -9.90 -5.43
N PRO A 123 -6.44 -10.75 -4.45
CA PRO A 123 -5.52 -11.20 -3.43
C PRO A 123 -4.61 -12.32 -3.94
N ASP A 124 -3.91 -12.09 -5.05
CA ASP A 124 -3.08 -13.07 -5.75
C ASP A 124 -1.57 -12.76 -5.64
N GLY A 125 -1.22 -11.65 -5.00
CA GLY A 125 0.15 -11.18 -4.79
C GLY A 125 0.79 -10.46 -5.98
N TYR A 126 0.04 -10.17 -7.05
CA TYR A 126 0.55 -9.38 -8.18
C TYR A 126 0.30 -7.87 -8.01
N THR A 127 -0.51 -7.46 -7.05
CA THR A 127 -0.65 -6.05 -6.67
C THR A 127 -0.29 -5.89 -5.19
N LEU A 128 0.81 -5.20 -4.94
CA LEU A 128 1.37 -4.96 -3.60
C LEU A 128 1.40 -3.46 -3.32
N LEU A 129 1.44 -3.10 -2.05
CA LEU A 129 1.54 -1.72 -1.58
C LEU A 129 2.90 -1.49 -0.92
N MET A 130 3.66 -0.52 -1.42
CA MET A 130 4.75 0.06 -0.64
C MET A 130 4.16 1.09 0.32
N ALA A 131 4.15 0.76 1.60
CA ALA A 131 3.46 1.50 2.64
C ALA A 131 4.43 2.15 3.63
N PRO A 132 4.42 3.48 3.82
CA PRO A 132 4.85 4.07 5.07
C PRO A 132 3.81 3.73 6.15
N THR A 133 3.92 2.53 6.73
CA THR A 133 2.88 1.95 7.58
C THR A 133 2.54 2.83 8.78
N THR A 134 3.52 3.54 9.32
CA THR A 134 3.31 4.54 10.38
C THR A 134 2.34 5.64 9.93
N SER A 135 2.52 6.21 8.74
CA SER A 135 1.62 7.27 8.24
C SER A 135 0.20 6.75 8.00
N TYR A 136 0.07 5.51 7.51
CA TYR A 136 -1.24 4.87 7.35
C TYR A 136 -1.92 4.55 8.69
N ALA A 137 -1.16 4.25 9.73
CA ALA A 137 -1.68 4.08 11.09
C ALA A 137 -2.18 5.41 11.65
N LEU A 138 -1.38 6.47 11.52
CA LEU A 138 -1.69 7.82 11.99
C LEU A 138 -2.99 8.37 11.39
N ILE A 139 -3.12 8.37 10.06
CA ILE A 139 -4.35 8.84 9.41
C ILE A 139 -5.56 7.97 9.76
N GLY A 140 -5.37 6.65 9.92
CA GLY A 140 -6.39 5.72 10.39
C GLY A 140 -6.93 6.07 11.77
N LYS A 141 -6.07 6.51 12.68
CA LYS A 141 -6.45 7.01 14.02
C LYS A 141 -7.13 8.37 13.96
N LEU A 142 -6.61 9.29 13.16
CA LEU A 142 -7.10 10.68 13.09
C LEU A 142 -8.47 10.80 12.42
N MET A 143 -8.73 10.00 11.39
CA MET A 143 -9.97 10.08 10.59
C MET A 143 -10.92 8.89 10.80
N GLY A 144 -10.41 7.77 11.31
CA GLY A 144 -11.15 6.52 11.38
C GLY A 144 -11.19 5.75 10.06
N ALA A 145 -11.22 4.42 10.17
CA ALA A 145 -11.16 3.51 9.01
C ALA A 145 -12.27 3.73 7.97
N LYS A 146 -13.47 4.15 8.40
CA LYS A 146 -14.60 4.43 7.49
C LYS A 146 -14.30 5.60 6.54
N ALA A 147 -13.73 6.68 7.07
CA ALA A 147 -13.40 7.87 6.28
C ALA A 147 -12.16 7.62 5.40
N VAL A 148 -11.17 6.89 5.93
CA VAL A 148 -9.95 6.52 5.22
C VAL A 148 -10.20 5.47 4.13
N GLY A 149 -11.24 4.65 4.25
CA GLY A 149 -11.63 3.61 3.28
C GLY A 149 -10.92 2.27 3.48
N TYR A 150 -10.08 2.14 4.50
CA TYR A 150 -9.42 0.90 4.88
C TYR A 150 -9.13 0.83 6.38
N ASP A 151 -8.95 -0.38 6.90
CA ASP A 151 -8.34 -0.70 8.19
C ASP A 151 -6.98 -1.37 7.93
N LEU A 152 -5.91 -0.70 8.37
CA LEU A 152 -4.53 -1.12 8.06
C LEU A 152 -4.22 -2.54 8.54
N THR A 153 -4.85 -2.98 9.63
CA THR A 153 -4.58 -4.27 10.28
C THR A 153 -5.50 -5.40 9.82
N LYS A 154 -6.64 -5.06 9.19
CA LYS A 154 -7.63 -6.05 8.72
C LYS A 154 -7.67 -6.21 7.21
N ASP A 155 -7.45 -5.14 6.47
CA ASP A 155 -7.58 -5.14 5.00
C ASP A 155 -6.26 -5.49 4.29
N PHE A 156 -5.16 -5.55 5.04
CA PHE A 156 -3.83 -5.86 4.51
C PHE A 156 -3.13 -6.96 5.30
N ARG A 157 -2.33 -7.75 4.58
CA ARG A 157 -1.40 -8.73 5.11
C ARG A 157 0.02 -8.21 4.93
N PRO A 158 0.78 -7.93 6.01
CA PRO A 158 2.17 -7.53 5.90
C PRO A 158 3.01 -8.64 5.28
N VAL A 159 3.72 -8.32 4.19
CA VAL A 159 4.72 -9.21 3.60
C VAL A 159 6.03 -9.06 4.35
N ALA A 160 6.48 -7.83 4.56
CA ALA A 160 7.65 -7.50 5.36
C ALA A 160 7.60 -6.03 5.78
N LEU A 161 8.23 -5.68 6.91
CA LEU A 161 8.73 -4.31 7.09
C LEU A 161 10.18 -4.30 6.61
N VAL A 162 10.49 -3.34 5.75
CA VAL A 162 11.76 -3.30 5.00
C VAL A 162 12.74 -2.31 5.61
N GLY A 163 12.26 -1.31 6.35
CA GLY A 163 13.15 -0.41 7.05
C GLY A 163 12.46 0.63 7.91
N GLU A 164 13.25 1.23 8.78
CA GLU A 164 12.90 2.41 9.57
C GLU A 164 13.53 3.63 8.91
N LEU A 165 12.74 4.70 8.78
CA LEU A 165 13.18 5.96 8.21
C LEU A 165 13.09 7.03 9.31
N PRO A 166 14.23 7.38 9.92
CA PRO A 166 14.30 8.47 10.89
C PRO A 166 13.83 9.79 10.29
N ILE A 167 13.27 10.65 11.14
CA ILE A 167 12.81 11.99 10.76
C ILE A 167 13.92 13.01 11.04
N VAL A 168 14.09 13.96 10.13
CA VAL A 168 15.05 15.07 10.20
C VAL A 168 14.28 16.39 10.13
N LEU A 169 14.49 17.27 11.10
CA LEU A 169 14.03 18.64 11.02
C LEU A 169 14.93 19.40 10.04
N VAL A 170 14.36 19.84 8.92
CA VAL A 170 15.03 20.63 7.90
C VAL A 170 14.38 22.00 7.76
N ALA A 171 15.19 23.00 7.48
CA ALA A 171 14.76 24.38 7.26
C ALA A 171 15.18 24.86 5.87
N SER A 172 14.43 25.83 5.33
CA SER A 172 14.83 26.53 4.11
C SER A 172 16.08 27.36 4.36
N HIS A 173 16.90 27.56 3.32
CA HIS A 173 18.03 28.49 3.36
C HIS A 173 17.64 29.93 3.73
N THR A 174 16.36 30.31 3.59
CA THR A 174 15.85 31.62 4.00
C THR A 174 15.76 31.77 5.53
N VAL A 175 15.76 30.66 6.28
CA VAL A 175 15.75 30.65 7.74
C VAL A 175 17.18 30.58 8.27
N GLN A 176 17.67 31.69 8.82
CA GLN A 176 19.07 31.80 9.31
C GLN A 176 19.29 31.17 10.70
N ALA A 177 18.68 30.03 10.99
CA ALA A 177 18.90 29.27 12.21
C ALA A 177 19.57 27.93 11.86
N LYS A 178 20.67 27.58 12.53
CA LYS A 178 21.38 26.31 12.30
C LYS A 178 21.26 25.32 13.45
N THR A 179 20.79 25.79 14.60
CA THR A 179 20.61 24.99 15.81
C THR A 179 19.15 25.05 16.24
N LEU A 180 18.70 24.06 17.01
CA LEU A 180 17.35 24.06 17.53
C LEU A 180 17.05 25.28 18.43
N PRO A 181 17.94 25.73 19.34
CA PRO A 181 17.70 26.95 20.13
C PRO A 181 17.51 28.19 19.25
N ASP A 182 18.35 28.40 18.24
CA ASP A 182 18.22 29.52 17.31
C ASP A 182 16.91 29.44 16.53
N PHE A 183 16.54 28.22 16.11
CA PHE A 183 15.33 27.98 15.35
C PHE A 183 14.08 28.28 16.20
N LEU A 184 14.04 27.80 17.45
CA LEU A 184 12.97 28.10 18.40
C LEU A 184 12.87 29.60 18.69
N ALA A 185 13.99 30.30 18.79
CA ALA A 185 14.00 31.75 18.95
C ALA A 185 13.38 32.45 17.73
N THR A 186 13.65 31.98 16.51
CA THR A 186 12.99 32.48 15.28
C THR A 186 11.50 32.23 15.30
N LEU A 187 11.05 31.00 15.61
CA LEU A 187 9.62 30.65 15.66
C LEU A 187 8.85 31.52 16.66
N LYS A 188 9.44 31.81 17.83
CA LYS A 188 8.81 32.61 18.88
C LYS A 188 8.77 34.11 18.57
N LYS A 189 9.68 34.62 17.74
CA LYS A 189 9.67 36.01 17.27
C LYS A 189 8.60 36.25 16.20
N GLU A 190 8.23 35.23 15.46
CA GLU A 190 7.36 35.32 14.29
C GLU A 190 6.19 34.33 14.35
N PRO A 191 5.33 34.40 15.38
CA PRO A 191 4.22 33.46 15.54
C PRO A 191 3.27 33.52 14.33
N GLY A 192 2.93 32.34 13.79
CA GLY A 192 1.99 32.18 12.68
C GLY A 192 2.57 32.52 11.30
N LYS A 193 3.82 33.00 11.21
CA LYS A 193 4.46 33.35 9.92
C LYS A 193 5.23 32.20 9.29
N ILE A 194 5.63 31.23 10.09
CA ILE A 194 6.42 30.09 9.64
C ILE A 194 5.47 28.98 9.20
N ALA A 195 5.53 28.65 7.91
CA ALA A 195 4.82 27.53 7.32
C ALA A 195 5.71 26.29 7.30
N TYR A 196 5.13 25.13 7.61
CA TYR A 196 5.77 23.84 7.47
C TYR A 196 5.05 22.95 6.45
N GLY A 197 5.83 22.21 5.68
CA GLY A 197 5.33 21.26 4.69
C GLY A 197 5.18 19.86 5.25
N SER A 198 4.25 19.09 4.68
CA SER A 198 4.23 17.63 4.84
C SER A 198 3.82 16.95 3.53
N SER A 199 4.05 15.64 3.45
CA SER A 199 3.55 14.78 2.38
C SER A 199 2.03 14.54 2.39
N GLY A 200 1.30 15.22 3.28
CA GLY A 200 -0.16 15.20 3.37
C GLY A 200 -0.66 15.19 4.82
N ASN A 201 -1.95 15.45 4.99
CA ASN A 201 -2.61 15.39 6.30
C ASN A 201 -2.46 14.00 6.93
N GLY A 202 -2.18 13.97 8.23
CA GLY A 202 -2.01 12.76 9.05
C GLY A 202 -0.81 11.86 8.69
N THR A 203 0.11 12.34 7.86
CA THR A 203 1.42 11.70 7.67
C THR A 203 2.29 11.86 8.92
N ILE A 204 3.34 11.06 9.03
CA ILE A 204 4.31 11.19 10.13
C ILE A 204 4.93 12.60 10.21
N GLU A 205 5.18 13.22 9.06
CA GLU A 205 5.78 14.55 8.96
C GLU A 205 4.84 15.62 9.55
N HIS A 206 3.53 15.50 9.26
CA HIS A 206 2.49 16.34 9.85
C HIS A 206 2.37 16.11 11.37
N VAL A 207 2.25 14.86 11.81
CA VAL A 207 2.03 14.54 13.22
C VAL A 207 3.24 14.93 14.09
N VAL A 208 4.46 14.73 13.60
CA VAL A 208 5.68 15.13 14.32
C VAL A 208 5.78 16.65 14.40
N ALA A 209 5.41 17.38 13.34
CA ALA A 209 5.36 18.84 13.37
C ALA A 209 4.32 19.36 14.38
N GLU A 210 3.13 18.76 14.43
CA GLU A 210 2.11 19.12 15.43
C GLU A 210 2.57 18.78 16.86
N MET A 211 3.21 17.64 17.06
CA MET A 211 3.80 17.28 18.35
C MET A 211 4.87 18.30 18.79
N PHE A 212 5.74 18.71 17.86
CA PHE A 212 6.72 19.77 18.08
C PHE A 212 6.06 21.11 18.41
N ARG A 213 5.04 21.50 17.65
CA ARG A 213 4.26 22.74 17.83
C ARG A 213 3.69 22.82 19.24
N LEU A 214 3.09 21.73 19.71
CA LEU A 214 2.45 21.64 21.02
C LEU A 214 3.47 21.62 22.17
N GLN A 215 4.53 20.82 22.05
CA GLN A 215 5.57 20.68 23.07
C GLN A 215 6.33 21.99 23.28
N GLU A 216 6.72 22.64 22.18
CA GLU A 216 7.54 23.86 22.22
C GLU A 216 6.71 25.15 22.27
N LYS A 217 5.38 25.02 22.23
CA LYS A 217 4.40 26.13 22.30
C LYS A 217 4.71 27.20 21.25
N VAL A 218 5.01 26.76 20.03
CA VAL A 218 5.24 27.62 18.87
C VAL A 218 4.00 27.67 18.01
N ASP A 219 3.84 28.74 17.24
CA ASP A 219 2.73 28.88 16.30
C ASP A 219 3.27 28.79 14.86
N ILE A 220 2.99 27.67 14.20
CA ILE A 220 3.44 27.35 12.85
C ILE A 220 2.26 26.83 12.03
N MET A 221 2.22 27.19 10.75
CA MET A 221 1.11 26.87 9.85
C MET A 221 1.43 25.62 9.02
N HIS A 222 0.50 24.66 9.00
CA HIS A 222 0.64 23.47 8.17
C HIS A 222 0.24 23.73 6.71
N VAL A 223 1.08 23.30 5.78
CA VAL A 223 0.77 23.25 4.34
C VAL A 223 0.90 21.81 3.85
N PRO A 224 -0.22 21.10 3.57
CA PRO A 224 -0.18 19.72 3.10
C PRO A 224 0.07 19.63 1.59
N TYR A 225 0.97 18.72 1.20
CA TYR A 225 1.23 18.40 -0.20
C TYR A 225 0.79 16.98 -0.55
N ARG A 226 0.86 16.61 -1.83
CA ARG A 226 0.57 15.24 -2.32
C ARG A 226 1.80 14.33 -2.31
N GLY A 227 2.74 14.58 -1.42
CA GLY A 227 4.02 13.88 -1.28
C GLY A 227 5.14 14.79 -0.82
N ALA A 228 6.24 14.18 -0.38
CA ALA A 228 7.40 14.91 0.14
C ALA A 228 8.14 15.70 -0.95
N ALA A 229 8.15 15.21 -2.19
CA ALA A 229 8.86 15.87 -3.30
C ALA A 229 8.32 17.29 -3.60
N PRO A 230 7.00 17.51 -3.83
CA PRO A 230 6.49 18.87 -4.03
C PRO A 230 6.65 19.77 -2.79
N ALA A 231 6.54 19.23 -1.57
CA ALA A 231 6.81 19.99 -0.35
C ALA A 231 8.27 20.47 -0.29
N MET A 232 9.22 19.60 -0.63
CA MET A 232 10.64 19.92 -0.65
C MET A 232 10.99 20.98 -1.70
N THR A 233 10.33 20.96 -2.86
CA THR A 233 10.48 22.03 -3.87
C THR A 233 10.09 23.39 -3.30
N ASP A 234 8.97 23.46 -2.58
CA ASP A 234 8.51 24.70 -1.95
C ASP A 234 9.41 25.13 -0.78
N LEU A 235 9.98 24.17 -0.05
CA LEU A 235 10.98 24.44 0.98
C LEU A 235 12.27 25.02 0.39
N MET A 236 12.79 24.43 -0.69
CA MET A 236 13.99 24.90 -1.38
C MET A 236 13.82 26.30 -1.99
N SER A 237 12.60 26.64 -2.44
CA SER A 237 12.27 27.96 -2.97
C SER A 237 11.89 28.98 -1.88
N GLY A 238 11.70 28.54 -0.64
CA GLY A 238 11.37 29.39 0.51
C GLY A 238 9.89 29.72 0.66
N GLN A 239 9.00 29.09 -0.10
CA GLN A 239 7.55 29.23 0.04
C GLN A 239 7.06 28.70 1.39
N ILE A 240 7.65 27.60 1.85
CA ILE A 240 7.56 27.12 3.24
C ILE A 240 8.95 27.18 3.87
N GLN A 241 9.01 27.21 5.20
CA GLN A 241 10.26 27.53 5.93
C GLN A 241 10.83 26.32 6.66
N MET A 242 10.03 25.30 6.93
CA MET A 242 10.50 24.08 7.57
C MET A 242 9.75 22.82 7.09
N MET A 243 10.35 21.67 7.36
CA MET A 243 9.72 20.37 7.19
C MET A 243 10.34 19.38 8.18
N PHE A 244 9.52 18.53 8.78
CA PHE A 244 10.00 17.30 9.38
C PHE A 244 10.05 16.26 8.27
N ALA A 245 11.20 16.10 7.62
CA ALA A 245 11.37 15.25 6.46
C ALA A 245 11.89 13.87 6.85
N THR A 246 11.49 12.84 6.11
CA THR A 246 12.16 11.53 6.18
C THR A 246 13.63 11.63 5.75
N ALA A 247 14.51 10.81 6.35
CA ALA A 247 15.94 10.82 6.05
C ALA A 247 16.29 10.75 4.55
N PRO A 248 15.68 9.90 3.70
CA PRO A 248 15.96 9.91 2.26
C PRO A 248 15.64 11.25 1.59
N THR A 249 14.53 11.88 1.99
CA THR A 249 14.11 13.18 1.46
C THR A 249 15.09 14.27 1.88
N ALA A 250 15.53 14.27 3.13
CA ALA A 250 16.51 15.23 3.63
C ALA A 250 17.88 15.05 2.94
N LEU A 251 18.39 13.82 2.91
CA LEU A 251 19.70 13.48 2.34
C LEU A 251 19.81 13.81 0.86
N ALA A 252 18.73 13.63 0.10
CA ALA A 252 18.70 13.99 -1.32
C ALA A 252 18.79 15.50 -1.57
N ASN A 253 18.41 16.35 -0.60
CA ASN A 253 18.22 17.78 -0.82
C ASN A 253 19.18 18.67 -0.04
N ILE A 254 19.71 18.25 1.12
CA ILE A 254 20.71 19.01 1.88
C ILE A 254 21.95 19.38 1.05
N PRO A 255 22.54 18.49 0.23
CA PRO A 255 23.73 18.83 -0.57
C PRO A 255 23.52 19.97 -1.58
N THR A 256 22.27 20.30 -1.92
CA THR A 256 21.96 21.41 -2.83
C THR A 256 22.26 22.79 -2.22
N GLY A 257 22.40 22.87 -0.89
CA GLY A 257 22.58 24.12 -0.16
C GLY A 257 21.32 25.01 -0.07
N ARG A 258 20.17 24.55 -0.62
CA ARG A 258 18.89 25.28 -0.57
C ARG A 258 18.06 24.99 0.67
N VAL A 259 18.42 23.92 1.38
CA VAL A 259 17.86 23.52 2.68
C VAL A 259 19.00 23.02 3.56
N HIS A 260 18.82 23.08 4.87
CA HIS A 260 19.78 22.57 5.84
C HIS A 260 19.07 21.83 6.97
N ALA A 261 19.75 20.85 7.57
CA ALA A 261 19.24 20.14 8.73
C ALA A 261 19.51 20.93 10.01
N ILE A 262 18.49 21.01 10.87
CA ILE A 262 18.58 21.54 12.24
C ILE A 262 18.87 20.42 13.23
N GLY A 263 18.24 19.26 13.04
CA GLY A 263 18.48 18.11 13.91
C GLY A 263 17.73 16.86 13.50
N VAL A 264 18.20 15.71 13.98
CA VAL A 264 17.54 14.41 13.77
C VAL A 264 16.64 14.07 14.95
N ALA A 265 15.41 13.65 14.68
CA ALA A 265 14.44 13.18 15.67
C ALA A 265 14.71 11.69 16.02
N SER A 266 15.89 11.37 16.53
CA SER A 266 16.28 10.03 16.95
C SER A 266 17.15 10.09 18.21
N ALA A 267 17.28 8.95 18.89
CA ALA A 267 18.10 8.85 20.10
C ALA A 267 19.61 9.06 19.83
N GLN A 268 20.06 8.72 18.63
CA GLN A 268 21.44 8.85 18.17
C GLN A 268 21.48 9.52 16.81
N ARG A 269 22.60 10.17 16.47
CA ARG A 269 22.82 10.77 15.15
C ARG A 269 22.75 9.71 14.06
N LEU A 270 22.37 10.12 12.85
CA LEU A 270 22.38 9.21 11.71
C LEU A 270 23.80 9.03 11.21
N PRO A 271 24.24 7.79 10.91
CA PRO A 271 25.52 7.55 10.26
C PRO A 271 25.67 8.31 8.93
N SER A 272 24.56 8.55 8.23
CA SER A 272 24.51 9.32 6.98
C SER A 272 24.49 10.84 7.17
N LEU A 273 24.28 11.34 8.40
CA LEU A 273 24.35 12.76 8.78
C LEU A 273 25.14 12.92 10.09
N PRO A 274 26.43 12.53 10.15
CA PRO A 274 27.19 12.46 11.40
C PRO A 274 27.38 13.84 12.07
N ASP A 275 27.42 14.90 11.26
CA ASP A 275 27.61 16.26 11.73
C ASP A 275 26.31 16.91 12.22
N VAL A 276 25.14 16.32 11.93
CA VAL A 276 23.84 16.84 12.35
C VAL A 276 23.51 16.31 13.75
N PRO A 277 23.39 17.19 14.76
CA PRO A 277 23.01 16.76 16.10
C PRO A 277 21.60 16.18 16.15
N THR A 278 21.32 15.37 17.17
CA THR A 278 19.92 14.99 17.45
C THR A 278 19.16 16.20 18.02
N LEU A 279 17.83 16.16 18.00
CA LEU A 279 17.02 17.16 18.70
C LEU A 279 17.17 17.03 20.22
N ALA A 280 17.39 15.80 20.72
CA ALA A 280 17.66 15.54 22.12
C ALA A 280 18.97 16.17 22.61
N GLU A 281 20.05 16.08 21.82
CA GLU A 281 21.33 16.75 22.10
C GLU A 281 21.19 18.29 22.19
N GLN A 282 20.14 18.85 21.60
CA GLN A 282 19.90 20.29 21.52
C GLN A 282 18.82 20.81 22.47
N GLY A 283 18.43 20.01 23.46
CA GLY A 283 17.51 20.44 24.53
C GLY A 283 16.05 20.01 24.35
N LEU A 284 15.76 19.09 23.42
CA LEU A 284 14.44 18.49 23.22
C LEU A 284 14.44 17.00 23.62
N PRO A 285 14.49 16.68 24.93
CA PRO A 285 14.61 15.30 25.39
C PRO A 285 13.42 14.44 24.93
N ASP A 286 13.66 13.16 24.73
CA ASP A 286 12.67 12.14 24.34
C ASP A 286 11.92 12.40 23.02
N PHE A 287 12.35 13.39 22.22
CA PHE A 287 11.78 13.66 20.92
C PHE A 287 12.36 12.74 19.84
N SER A 288 11.74 11.57 19.69
CA SER A 288 12.13 10.53 18.75
C SER A 288 10.98 10.14 17.83
N ALA A 289 11.21 10.25 16.53
CA ALA A 289 10.25 9.92 15.50
C ALA A 289 10.91 9.23 14.31
N GLN A 290 10.31 8.13 13.90
CA GLN A 290 10.69 7.38 12.73
C GLN A 290 9.43 6.81 12.06
N SER A 291 9.55 6.55 10.77
CA SER A 291 8.49 5.95 9.96
C SER A 291 8.89 4.53 9.58
N LEU A 292 8.05 3.55 9.91
CA LEU A 292 8.20 2.18 9.45
C LEU A 292 7.67 2.07 8.02
N TYR A 293 8.48 1.46 7.16
CA TYR A 293 8.14 1.20 5.77
C TYR A 293 8.00 -0.30 5.57
N GLY A 294 6.98 -0.72 4.82
CA GLY A 294 6.71 -2.13 4.56
C GLY A 294 6.04 -2.39 3.23
N VAL A 295 6.14 -3.65 2.80
CA VAL A 295 5.40 -4.17 1.65
C VAL A 295 4.17 -4.89 2.19
N LEU A 296 2.99 -4.45 1.77
CA LEU A 296 1.71 -5.04 2.17
C LEU A 296 1.00 -5.65 0.96
N ALA A 297 0.33 -6.78 1.17
CA ALA A 297 -0.55 -7.41 0.19
C ALA A 297 -2.02 -7.29 0.67
N PRO A 298 -3.02 -7.48 -0.21
CA PRO A 298 -4.41 -7.64 0.21
C PRO A 298 -4.56 -8.74 1.28
N ALA A 299 -5.44 -8.56 2.27
CA ALA A 299 -5.55 -9.45 3.43
C ALA A 299 -5.70 -10.94 3.10
N ALA A 300 -6.44 -11.27 2.02
CA ALA A 300 -6.74 -12.63 1.61
C ALA A 300 -5.62 -13.30 0.79
N THR A 301 -4.48 -12.62 0.57
CA THR A 301 -3.39 -13.15 -0.27
C THR A 301 -2.86 -14.47 0.29
N PRO A 302 -2.76 -15.55 -0.51
CA PRO A 302 -2.34 -16.87 -0.03
C PRO A 302 -1.04 -16.85 0.76
N GLU A 303 -0.98 -17.66 1.81
CA GLU A 303 0.19 -17.72 2.70
C GLU A 303 1.47 -18.10 1.94
N ALA A 304 1.39 -19.05 1.00
CA ALA A 304 2.53 -19.46 0.18
C ALA A 304 3.11 -18.32 -0.66
N VAL A 305 2.25 -17.43 -1.17
CA VAL A 305 2.66 -16.24 -1.95
C VAL A 305 3.37 -15.25 -1.05
N VAL A 306 2.79 -14.95 0.12
CA VAL A 306 3.40 -14.05 1.11
C VAL A 306 4.72 -14.60 1.64
N ALA A 307 4.80 -15.90 1.91
CA ALA A 307 6.02 -16.56 2.35
C ALA A 307 7.13 -16.47 1.28
N LYS A 308 6.80 -16.69 -0.01
CA LYS A 308 7.78 -16.56 -1.10
C LYS A 308 8.29 -15.13 -1.26
N LEU A 309 7.38 -14.14 -1.24
CA LEU A 309 7.75 -12.73 -1.30
C LEU A 309 8.61 -12.32 -0.10
N ASN A 310 8.21 -12.68 1.12
CA ASN A 310 8.96 -12.38 2.34
C ASN A 310 10.35 -13.03 2.31
N ALA A 311 10.45 -14.32 1.97
CA ALA A 311 11.73 -15.01 1.89
C ALA A 311 12.67 -14.35 0.88
N THR A 312 12.14 -13.82 -0.22
CA THR A 312 12.92 -13.08 -1.22
C THR A 312 13.37 -11.74 -0.67
N LEU A 313 12.45 -10.92 -0.12
CA LEU A 313 12.77 -9.63 0.49
C LEU A 313 13.78 -9.77 1.64
N ALA A 314 13.63 -10.78 2.50
CA ALA A 314 14.53 -11.03 3.61
C ALA A 314 15.96 -11.31 3.14
N LYS A 315 16.14 -12.06 2.04
CA LYS A 315 17.45 -12.27 1.41
C LYS A 315 18.01 -10.98 0.83
N LEU A 316 17.16 -10.17 0.17
CA LEU A 316 17.57 -8.90 -0.41
C LEU A 316 18.14 -7.94 0.64
N MET A 317 17.53 -7.87 1.83
CA MET A 317 18.00 -7.04 2.95
C MET A 317 19.41 -7.41 3.43
N GLU A 318 19.91 -8.60 3.10
CA GLU A 318 21.25 -9.05 3.46
C GLU A 318 22.31 -8.70 2.42
N THR A 319 21.89 -8.44 1.18
CA THR A 319 22.82 -8.16 0.08
C THR A 319 23.57 -6.84 0.31
N PRO A 320 24.87 -6.77 -0.02
CA PRO A 320 25.65 -5.53 0.08
C PRO A 320 25.00 -4.38 -0.69
N ARG A 321 24.50 -4.66 -1.91
CA ARG A 321 23.86 -3.68 -2.79
C ARG A 321 22.67 -2.98 -2.13
N VAL A 322 21.74 -3.73 -1.53
CA VAL A 322 20.59 -3.13 -0.83
C VAL A 322 21.03 -2.38 0.41
N LYS A 323 21.96 -2.94 1.20
CA LYS A 323 22.48 -2.28 2.41
C LYS A 323 23.14 -0.94 2.09
N GLU A 324 23.97 -0.89 1.05
CA GLU A 324 24.62 0.33 0.57
C GLU A 324 23.59 1.34 0.06
N GLN A 325 22.64 0.92 -0.78
CA GLN A 325 21.58 1.79 -1.27
C GLN A 325 20.72 2.33 -0.13
N PHE A 326 20.36 1.51 0.86
CA PHE A 326 19.60 1.96 2.03
C PHE A 326 20.40 2.91 2.91
N ALA A 327 21.68 2.63 3.15
CA ALA A 327 22.57 3.52 3.89
C ALA A 327 22.70 4.90 3.22
N LEU A 328 22.84 4.95 1.89
CA LEU A 328 22.86 6.21 1.13
C LEU A 328 21.56 7.02 1.26
N GLN A 329 20.44 6.33 1.51
CA GLN A 329 19.14 6.96 1.74
C GLN A 329 18.85 7.19 3.24
N GLY A 330 19.75 6.82 4.16
CA GLY A 330 19.49 6.89 5.60
C GLY A 330 18.35 5.97 6.08
N VAL A 331 18.08 4.90 5.34
CA VAL A 331 17.12 3.86 5.70
C VAL A 331 17.82 2.83 6.57
N LEU A 332 17.24 2.52 7.73
CA LEU A 332 17.72 1.46 8.61
C LEU A 332 17.01 0.16 8.22
N PRO A 333 17.70 -0.83 7.61
CA PRO A 333 17.04 -2.04 7.10
C PRO A 333 16.43 -2.85 8.23
N LEU A 334 15.22 -3.36 8.00
CA LEU A 334 14.56 -4.32 8.88
C LEU A 334 14.49 -5.68 8.21
N ARG A 335 14.68 -6.73 9.01
CA ARG A 335 14.48 -8.11 8.59
C ARG A 335 13.48 -8.76 9.54
N ASN A 336 12.32 -9.12 9.01
CA ASN A 336 11.28 -9.78 9.79
C ASN A 336 10.55 -10.85 8.97
N THR A 337 10.02 -11.83 9.67
CA THR A 337 8.98 -12.72 9.16
C THR A 337 7.65 -11.96 9.01
N PRO A 338 6.68 -12.45 8.23
CA PRO A 338 5.36 -11.81 8.12
C PRO A 338 4.66 -11.66 9.48
N ALA A 339 4.83 -12.64 10.37
CA ALA A 339 4.26 -12.59 11.72
C ALA A 339 4.93 -11.52 12.60
N GLU A 340 6.26 -11.38 12.53
CA GLU A 340 6.98 -10.30 13.20
C GLU A 340 6.63 -8.93 12.63
N ALA A 341 6.50 -8.82 11.30
CA ALA A 341 6.04 -7.61 10.63
C ALA A 341 4.65 -7.18 11.13
N ALA A 342 3.72 -8.14 11.26
CA ALA A 342 2.39 -7.88 11.79
C ALA A 342 2.42 -7.43 13.27
N ARG A 343 3.22 -8.09 14.11
CA ARG A 343 3.39 -7.69 15.51
C ARG A 343 4.00 -6.29 15.64
N GLN A 344 5.04 -6.00 14.87
CA GLN A 344 5.70 -4.70 14.88
C GLN A 344 4.77 -3.59 14.36
N LEU A 345 3.98 -3.87 13.32
CA LEU A 345 2.96 -2.96 12.82
C LEU A 345 1.91 -2.65 13.90
N GLN A 346 1.43 -3.67 14.61
CA GLN A 346 0.47 -3.47 15.72
C GLN A 346 1.09 -2.65 16.87
N ALA A 347 2.36 -2.91 17.20
CA ALA A 347 3.07 -2.13 18.22
C ALA A 347 3.24 -0.67 17.80
N ASP A 348 3.56 -0.40 16.53
CA ASP A 348 3.69 0.95 15.98
C ASP A 348 2.35 1.70 15.99
N VAL A 349 1.27 1.03 15.57
CA VAL A 349 -0.11 1.56 15.68
C VAL A 349 -0.42 1.93 17.13
N ALA A 350 -0.16 1.03 18.07
CA ALA A 350 -0.44 1.26 19.49
C ALA A 350 0.39 2.42 20.06
N LYS A 351 1.67 2.51 19.70
CA LYS A 351 2.56 3.62 20.09
C LYS A 351 2.00 4.95 19.61
N TRP A 352 1.72 5.06 18.31
CA TRP A 352 1.31 6.33 17.71
C TRP A 352 -0.11 6.75 18.10
N ASN A 353 -1.01 5.80 18.37
CA ASN A 353 -2.31 6.12 18.96
C ASN A 353 -2.16 6.82 20.31
N LYS A 354 -1.28 6.32 21.18
CA LYS A 354 -1.00 6.94 22.48
C LYS A 354 -0.40 8.33 22.32
N VAL A 355 0.51 8.51 21.35
CA VAL A 355 1.12 9.82 21.07
C VAL A 355 0.07 10.83 20.59
N ILE A 356 -0.78 10.45 19.62
CA ILE A 356 -1.87 11.31 19.13
C ILE A 356 -2.81 11.70 20.28
N ASP A 357 -3.23 10.73 21.08
CA ASP A 357 -4.16 10.96 22.20
C ASP A 357 -3.55 11.87 23.27
N ALA A 358 -2.28 11.63 23.64
CA ALA A 358 -1.58 12.43 24.65
C ALA A 358 -1.30 13.86 24.18
N ALA A 359 -1.01 14.05 22.89
CA ALA A 359 -0.78 15.37 22.30
C ALA A 359 -2.09 16.11 21.96
N GLY A 360 -3.24 15.43 21.95
CA GLY A 360 -4.51 16.05 21.55
C GLY A 360 -4.54 16.45 20.08
N ILE A 361 -3.77 15.76 19.23
CA ILE A 361 -3.71 16.05 17.79
C ILE A 361 -5.03 15.60 17.15
N THR A 362 -5.68 16.51 16.43
CA THR A 362 -6.94 16.24 15.73
C THR A 362 -6.77 16.41 14.22
N TYR A 363 -7.63 15.76 13.45
CA TYR A 363 -7.64 15.96 12.00
C TYR A 363 -8.20 17.35 11.68
N THR A 364 -7.39 18.21 11.07
CA THR A 364 -7.85 19.46 10.48
C THR A 364 -7.91 19.27 8.95
N PRO A 365 -9.08 19.44 8.30
CA PRO A 365 -9.27 19.15 6.87
C PRO A 365 -8.37 19.91 5.92
#